data_AF-A0A0C2CGQ7-F1
#
_entry.id   AF-A0A0C2CGQ7-F1
#
_cell.length_a   1.000
_cell.length_b   1.000
_cell.length_c   1.000
_cell.angle_alpha   90.00
_cell.angle_beta   90.00
_cell.angle_gamma   90.00
#
_symmetry.space_group_name_H-M   'P 1'
#
loop_
_entity.id
_entity.type
_entity.pdbx_description
1 polymer ?
#
loop_
_entity_poly.entity_id
_entity_poly.type
_entity_poly.pdbx_seq_one_letter_code
_entity_poly.pdbx_strand_id
1 'polypeptide(L)'
;FIRSGFVGTQRTAAIWTGDNTAEWGHLAIAAPMLLSLSVSGVPFVGKYNYAFNNVFIGADVGGFFGNPDEQLLTRWYQAGAFQPFFRFFHCFSAP
;
A
#
# COMPACT_ATOMS: atom_id res chain seq x y z
N PHE A 1 -8.24 6.58 -4.94
CA PHE A 1 -7.06 6.44 -4.04
C PHE A 1 -6.20 7.68 -4.21
N ILE A 2 -5.59 8.18 -3.15
CA ILE A 2 -4.76 9.39 -3.13
C ILE A 2 -3.32 9.05 -2.73
N ARG A 3 -2.36 9.80 -3.26
CA ARG A 3 -0.93 9.68 -2.89
C ARG A 3 -0.53 10.63 -1.78
N SER A 4 -1.12 11.82 -1.77
CA SER A 4 -0.88 12.85 -0.77
C SER A 4 -2.10 12.95 0.13
N GLY A 5 -1.88 13.01 1.43
CA GLY A 5 -2.93 13.20 2.42
C GLY A 5 -2.42 13.96 3.64
N PHE A 6 -3.37 14.51 4.40
CA PHE A 6 -3.11 15.21 5.66
C PHE A 6 -4.08 14.70 6.73
N VAL A 7 -3.92 15.12 7.99
CA VAL A 7 -4.84 14.76 9.08
C VAL A 7 -6.29 14.97 8.63
N GLY A 8 -7.08 13.89 8.66
CA GLY A 8 -8.47 13.91 8.21
C GLY A 8 -8.74 13.18 6.89
N THR A 9 -7.72 12.82 6.11
CA THR A 9 -7.90 12.08 4.84
C THR A 9 -8.42 10.65 5.03
N GLN A 10 -8.37 10.10 6.24
CA GLN A 10 -8.99 8.82 6.59
C GLN A 10 -10.52 8.79 6.40
N ARG A 11 -11.16 9.92 6.12
CA ARG A 11 -12.60 10.01 5.83
C ARG A 11 -12.93 10.07 4.34
N THR A 12 -11.97 10.37 3.48
CA THR A 12 -12.25 10.80 2.11
C THR A 12 -11.75 9.84 1.03
N ALA A 13 -10.60 9.19 1.20
CA ALA A 13 -10.07 8.27 0.18
C ALA A 13 -8.99 7.31 0.71
N ALA A 14 -8.92 6.12 0.10
CA ALA A 14 -7.81 5.16 0.28
C ALA A 14 -6.46 5.79 -0.06
N ILE A 15 -5.42 5.48 0.72
CA ILE A 15 -4.05 5.96 0.50
C ILE A 15 -3.19 4.80 -0.01
N TRP A 16 -2.30 5.06 -0.97
CA TRP A 16 -1.21 4.13 -1.26
C TRP A 16 0.13 4.78 -0.99
N THR A 17 1.15 3.97 -0.67
CA THR A 17 2.47 4.46 -0.24
C THR A 17 3.29 5.14 -1.34
N GLY A 18 2.73 5.36 -2.53
CA GLY A 18 3.41 5.96 -3.65
C GLY A 18 4.25 4.97 -4.44
N ASP A 19 5.22 5.54 -5.16
CA ASP A 19 6.00 4.88 -6.18
C ASP A 19 7.15 4.08 -5.53
N ASN A 20 6.88 2.82 -5.17
CA ASN A 20 7.87 1.89 -4.61
C ASN A 20 8.67 1.18 -5.72
N THR A 21 9.85 0.67 -5.39
CA THR A 21 10.69 -0.10 -6.34
C THR A 21 10.53 -1.59 -6.11
N ALA A 22 10.67 -2.39 -7.17
CA ALA A 22 10.67 -3.85 -7.16
C ALA A 22 11.94 -4.44 -6.52
N GLU A 23 12.17 -4.11 -5.25
CA GLU A 23 13.33 -4.55 -4.45
C GLU A 23 12.90 -5.12 -3.10
N TRP A 24 13.74 -6.01 -2.54
CA TRP A 24 13.52 -6.59 -1.21
C TRP A 24 13.47 -5.55 -0.09
N GLY A 25 14.24 -4.46 -0.21
CA GLY A 25 14.20 -3.36 0.76
C GLY A 25 12.84 -2.69 0.82
N HIS A 26 12.22 -2.45 -0.33
CA HIS A 26 10.87 -1.88 -0.41
C HIS A 26 9.80 -2.83 0.11
N LEU A 27 9.95 -4.15 -0.09
CA LEU A 27 9.07 -5.14 0.53
C LEU A 27 9.17 -5.12 2.06
N ALA A 28 10.39 -5.04 2.62
CA ALA A 28 10.61 -5.00 4.05
C ALA A 28 10.07 -3.71 4.70
N ILE A 29 10.19 -2.57 4.01
CA ILE A 29 9.75 -1.25 4.51
C ILE A 29 8.24 -1.05 4.33
N ALA A 30 7.58 -1.79 3.43
CA ALA A 30 6.13 -1.70 3.23
C ALA A 30 5.34 -1.96 4.53
N ALA A 31 5.70 -2.99 5.30
CA ALA A 31 5.01 -3.32 6.55
C ALA A 31 5.10 -2.20 7.62
N PRO A 32 6.28 -1.68 8.01
CA PRO A 32 6.37 -0.60 8.99
C PRO A 32 5.76 0.71 8.50
N MET A 33 5.79 1.03 7.20
CA MET A 33 5.09 2.21 6.66
C MET A 33 3.57 2.09 6.83
N LEU A 34 3.00 0.95 6.48
CA LEU A 34 1.55 0.72 6.62
C LEU A 34 1.11 0.72 8.09
N LEU A 35 1.94 0.15 8.99
CA LEU A 35 1.68 0.18 10.42
C LEU A 35 1.75 1.61 10.99
N SER A 36 2.72 2.40 10.55
CA SER A 36 2.87 3.80 10.97
C SER A 36 1.65 4.64 10.57
N LEU A 37 1.15 4.45 9.34
CA LEU A 37 -0.07 5.10 8.88
C LEU A 37 -1.31 4.63 9.66
N SER A 38 -1.39 3.34 9.99
CA SER A 38 -2.43 2.77 10.85
C SER A 38 -2.50 3.43 12.23
N VAL A 39 -1.36 3.56 12.92
CA VAL A 39 -1.28 4.21 14.23
C VAL A 39 -1.58 5.71 14.14
N SER A 40 -1.27 6.36 13.00
CA SER A 40 -1.59 7.78 12.77
C SER A 40 -3.07 8.08 12.49
N GLY A 41 -3.93 7.07 12.48
CA GLY A 41 -5.37 7.22 12.32
C GLY A 41 -5.88 7.09 10.88
N VAL A 42 -5.04 6.60 9.96
CA VAL A 42 -5.47 6.10 8.65
C VAL A 42 -5.51 4.57 8.79
N PRO A 43 -6.66 3.94 9.03
CA PRO A 43 -6.65 2.55 9.47
C PRO A 43 -6.19 1.60 8.37
N PHE A 44 -5.47 0.57 8.78
CA PHE A 44 -5.26 -0.63 7.96
C PHE A 44 -6.63 -1.27 7.71
N VAL A 45 -7.39 -1.63 8.76
CA VAL A 45 -8.67 -2.32 8.61
C VAL A 45 -9.84 -1.33 8.49
N GLY A 46 -10.52 -1.31 7.34
CA GLY A 46 -11.80 -0.63 7.19
C GLY A 46 -12.85 -1.28 8.08
N LYS A 47 -13.42 -0.52 9.00
CA LYS A 47 -14.43 -1.04 9.93
C LYS A 47 -15.80 -0.95 9.25
N TYR A 48 -16.37 -2.10 8.90
CA TYR A 48 -17.79 -2.22 8.56
C TYR A 48 -18.60 -1.78 9.78
N ASN A 49 -19.12 -0.55 9.77
CA ASN A 49 -20.35 -0.10 10.42
C ASN A 49 -20.43 1.42 10.23
N TYR A 50 -21.43 1.84 9.45
CA TYR A 50 -22.02 3.18 9.34
C TYR A 50 -21.10 4.39 9.61
N ALA A 51 -20.63 4.97 8.50
CA ALA A 51 -20.35 6.39 8.29
C ALA A 51 -18.96 7.01 8.59
N PHE A 52 -18.00 6.36 9.26
CA PHE A 52 -16.79 7.12 9.68
C PHE A 52 -15.37 6.54 9.48
N ASN A 53 -15.12 5.35 8.90
CA ASN A 53 -13.75 4.87 8.62
C ASN A 53 -13.67 3.81 7.49
N ASN A 54 -13.81 4.23 6.22
CA ASN A 54 -13.75 3.36 5.04
C ASN A 54 -12.43 3.49 4.25
N VAL A 55 -11.39 4.05 4.86
CA VAL A 55 -10.12 4.29 4.18
C VAL A 55 -9.17 3.14 4.44
N PHE A 56 -8.68 2.57 3.34
CA PHE A 56 -7.72 1.48 3.32
C PHE A 56 -6.35 1.99 2.89
N ILE A 57 -5.27 1.35 3.37
CA ILE A 57 -3.90 1.65 2.97
C ILE A 57 -3.24 0.42 2.36
N GLY A 58 -2.42 0.61 1.34
CA GLY A 58 -1.66 -0.44 0.70
C GLY A 58 -0.41 0.07 0.00
N ALA A 59 0.46 -0.87 -0.35
CA ALA A 59 1.63 -0.61 -1.19
C ALA A 59 1.46 -1.37 -2.51
N ASP A 60 2.11 -0.91 -3.58
CA ASP A 60 1.96 -1.57 -4.87
C ASP A 60 2.68 -2.92 -4.88
N VAL A 61 1.89 -3.97 -5.11
CA VAL A 61 2.37 -5.35 -5.13
C VAL A 61 3.30 -5.55 -6.32
N GLY A 62 4.50 -6.04 -6.05
CA GLY A 62 5.55 -6.24 -7.06
C GLY A 62 6.44 -5.03 -7.30
N GLY A 63 6.12 -3.87 -6.73
CA GLY A 63 6.86 -2.62 -6.95
C GLY A 63 6.38 -1.86 -8.20
N PHE A 64 6.25 -0.55 -8.06
CA PHE A 64 5.88 0.36 -9.14
C PHE A 64 7.01 0.50 -10.17
N PHE A 65 8.26 0.69 -9.73
CA PHE A 65 9.42 0.79 -10.60
C PHE A 65 10.24 -0.50 -10.66
N GLY A 66 10.74 -0.82 -11.86
CA GLY A 66 11.59 -1.98 -12.10
C GLY A 66 10.81 -3.29 -12.26
N ASN A 67 11.52 -4.34 -12.69
CA ASN A 67 10.93 -5.65 -12.93
C ASN A 67 11.25 -6.57 -11.74
N PRO A 68 10.25 -7.00 -10.95
CA PRO A 68 10.49 -7.94 -9.86
C PRO A 68 10.88 -9.32 -10.40
N ASP A 69 11.81 -9.98 -9.71
CA ASP A 69 12.05 -11.41 -9.91
C ASP A 69 10.83 -12.23 -9.47
N GLU A 70 10.65 -13.43 -10.00
CA GLU A 70 9.49 -14.31 -9.72
C GLU A 70 9.34 -14.59 -8.22
N GLN A 71 10.47 -14.76 -7.52
CA GLN A 71 10.50 -14.98 -6.08
C GLN A 71 10.03 -13.74 -5.31
N LEU A 72 10.51 -12.55 -5.72
CA LEU A 72 10.13 -11.29 -5.10
C LEU A 72 8.64 -11.01 -5.30
N LEU A 73 8.12 -11.25 -6.52
CA LEU A 73 6.71 -11.08 -6.83
C LEU A 73 5.84 -12.02 -5.98
N THR A 74 6.24 -13.29 -5.85
CA THR A 74 5.53 -14.27 -5.01
C THR A 74 5.47 -13.82 -3.55
N ARG A 75 6.58 -13.31 -2.99
CA ARG A 75 6.60 -12.76 -1.62
C ARG A 75 5.76 -11.51 -1.49
N TRP A 76 5.72 -10.67 -2.51
CA TRP A 76 4.84 -9.51 -2.56
C TRP A 76 3.36 -9.90 -2.57
N TYR A 77 2.97 -10.95 -3.29
CA TYR A 77 1.60 -11.46 -3.24
C TYR A 77 1.25 -12.01 -1.85
N GLN A 78 2.17 -12.74 -1.22
CA GLN A 78 1.98 -13.26 0.14
C GLN A 78 1.79 -12.12 1.15
N ALA A 79 2.62 -11.07 1.08
CA ALA A 79 2.50 -9.89 1.94
C ALA A 79 1.27 -9.04 1.59
N GLY A 80 0.99 -8.87 0.30
CA GLY A 80 -0.11 -8.08 -0.25
C GLY A 80 -1.49 -8.67 0.12
N ALA A 81 -1.60 -9.98 0.25
CA ALA A 81 -2.84 -10.63 0.71
C ALA A 81 -3.28 -10.16 2.12
N PHE A 82 -2.34 -9.69 2.94
CA PHE A 82 -2.64 -9.10 4.25
C PHE A 82 -2.83 -7.58 4.19
N GLN A 83 -2.64 -6.95 3.03
CA GLN A 83 -2.88 -5.53 2.86
C GLN A 83 -4.38 -5.27 2.64
N PRO A 84 -4.98 -4.33 3.38
CA PRO A 84 -6.39 -3.97 3.25
C PRO A 84 -6.72 -3.33 1.91
N PHE A 85 -5.75 -2.60 1.33
CA PHE A 85 -5.79 -2.15 -0.05
C PHE A 85 -4.79 -2.97 -0.87
N PHE A 86 -5.27 -4.05 -1.46
CA PHE A 86 -4.47 -4.91 -2.32
C PHE A 86 -4.53 -4.43 -3.78
N ARG A 87 -3.41 -3.93 -4.28
CA ARG A 87 -3.29 -3.43 -5.66
C ARG A 87 -1.97 -3.85 -6.29
N PHE A 88 -2.03 -4.41 -7.49
CA PHE A 88 -0.88 -4.55 -8.38
C PHE A 88 -0.86 -3.35 -9.34
N PHE A 89 0.22 -2.57 -9.34
CA PHE A 89 0.38 -1.41 -10.22
C PHE A 89 1.85 -1.22 -10.57
N HIS A 90 2.15 -1.18 -11.86
CA HIS A 90 3.51 -1.19 -12.39
C HIS A 90 3.67 -0.05 -13.40
N CYS A 91 4.82 0.62 -13.36
CA CYS A 91 5.20 1.65 -14.31
C CYS A 91 5.62 0.98 -15.64
N PHE A 92 5.01 1.39 -16.74
CA PHE A 92 5.39 0.91 -18.07
C PHE A 92 6.77 1.48 -18.43
N SER A 93 7.81 0.65 -18.35
CA SER A 93 9.21 0.91 -18.73
C SER A 93 9.63 2.38 -18.69
N ALA A 94 10.11 2.86 -17.54
CA ALA A 94 10.94 4.06 -17.52
C ALA A 94 12.27 3.71 -18.26
N PRO A 95 12.72 4.53 -19.23
CA PRO A 95 13.96 4.31 -19.97
C PRO A 95 15.20 4.29 -19.06
#